data_AF-A0A1U8NQ20-F1
#
_entry.id   AF-A0A1U8NQ20-F1
#
_cell.length_a   1.000
_cell.length_b   1.000
_cell.length_c   1.000
_cell.angle_alpha   90.00
_cell.angle_beta   90.00
_cell.angle_gamma   90.00
#
_symmetry.space_group_name_H-M   'P 1'
#
loop_
_entity.id
_entity.type
_entity.pdbx_description
1 polymer ?
#
loop_
_entity_poly.entity_id
_entity_poly.type
_entity_poly.pdbx_seq_one_letter_code
_entity_poly.pdbx_strand_id
1 'polypeptide(L)'
;MEEEKMNLRLDIDVQKLETEKLRKEKNKAEEELGSLKTDYKKLRLSMRIAGLGKKSEQWRAEIREEKDKADRWEQKFQEMQRRNEALEKSLSENQKEKDELKDRAIMLEGSLRQYRNQNFAIELKANLSKIEEMKQRIEELETALQNCENQIKHLEVNENRNKEQLHYFQNQFRSRDHIREEAVVQI
;
A
#
# COMPACT_ATOMS: atom_id res chain seq x y z
N MET A 1 126.24 31.94 23.83
CA MET A 1 125.51 32.72 24.87
C MET A 1 124.32 33.50 24.29
N GLU A 2 124.46 34.35 23.27
CA GLU A 2 123.28 35.06 22.70
C GLU A 2 122.43 34.17 21.76
N GLU A 3 123.06 33.37 20.92
CA GLU A 3 122.39 32.50 19.93
C GLU A 3 121.53 31.39 20.58
N GLU A 4 122.04 30.76 21.65
CA GLU A 4 121.30 29.77 22.45
C GLU A 4 120.09 30.38 23.19
N LYS A 5 120.21 31.62 23.68
CA LYS A 5 119.09 32.36 24.28
C LYS A 5 118.01 32.72 23.25
N MET A 6 118.41 32.98 22.01
CA MET A 6 117.48 33.26 20.91
C MET A 6 116.72 31.99 20.50
N ASN A 7 117.40 30.85 20.41
CA ASN A 7 116.76 29.56 20.10
C ASN A 7 115.77 29.13 21.19
N LEU A 8 116.13 29.26 22.48
CA LEU A 8 115.22 28.94 23.58
C LEU A 8 113.96 29.83 23.58
N ARG A 9 114.07 31.10 23.16
CA ARG A 9 112.90 31.98 22.99
C ARG A 9 111.99 31.52 21.85
N LEU A 10 112.58 31.14 20.71
CA LEU A 10 111.82 30.63 19.56
C LEU A 10 111.05 29.36 19.91
N ASP A 11 111.64 28.41 20.63
CA ASP A 11 110.97 27.17 21.06
C ASP A 11 109.79 27.45 22.01
N ILE A 12 109.96 28.38 22.95
CA ILE A 12 108.88 28.79 23.87
C ILE A 12 107.73 29.42 23.09
N ASP A 13 108.02 30.24 22.08
CA ASP A 13 107.00 30.90 21.26
C ASP A 13 106.29 29.90 20.33
N VAL A 14 106.99 28.89 19.80
CA VAL A 14 106.38 27.78 19.04
C VAL A 14 105.44 26.95 19.92
N GLN A 15 105.88 26.56 21.12
CA GLN A 15 105.04 25.80 22.06
C GLN A 15 103.78 26.58 22.47
N LYS A 16 103.89 27.90 22.67
CA LYS A 16 102.72 28.76 22.92
C LYS A 16 101.77 28.78 21.72
N LEU A 17 102.29 28.86 20.50
CA LEU A 17 101.47 28.90 19.29
C LEU A 17 100.72 27.57 19.08
N GLU A 18 101.37 26.43 19.34
CA GLU A 18 100.76 25.09 19.25
C GLU A 18 99.70 24.87 20.33
N THR A 19 99.98 25.24 21.58
CA THR A 19 99.02 25.12 22.69
C THR A 19 97.79 26.01 22.46
N GLU A 20 97.98 27.20 21.89
CA GLU A 20 96.87 28.07 21.54
C GLU A 20 96.04 27.52 20.37
N LYS A 21 96.69 26.90 19.37
CA LYS A 21 96.00 26.21 18.27
C LYS A 21 95.17 25.03 18.78
N LEU A 22 95.75 24.18 19.63
CA LEU A 22 95.04 23.06 20.26
C LEU A 22 93.85 23.53 21.09
N ARG A 23 93.99 24.65 21.81
CA ARG A 23 92.88 25.24 22.57
C ARG A 23 91.76 25.72 21.66
N LYS A 24 92.07 26.36 20.52
CA LYS A 24 91.08 26.79 19.53
C LYS A 24 90.36 25.61 18.89
N GLU A 25 91.10 24.57 18.51
CA GLU A 25 90.52 23.34 17.95
C GLU A 25 89.63 22.61 18.96
N LYS A 26 90.07 22.49 20.22
CA LYS A 26 89.25 21.91 21.30
C LYS A 26 87.95 22.67 21.51
N ASN A 27 88.01 24.00 21.61
CA ASN A 27 86.83 24.83 21.82
C ASN A 27 85.83 24.67 20.66
N LYS A 28 86.34 24.63 19.41
CA LYS A 28 85.49 24.40 18.23
C LYS A 28 84.82 23.01 18.26
N ALA A 29 85.57 21.97 18.64
CA ALA A 29 85.02 20.62 18.78
C ALA A 29 83.94 20.54 19.88
N GLU A 30 84.11 21.26 20.99
CA GLU A 30 83.11 21.35 22.06
C GLU A 30 81.82 22.06 21.59
N GLU A 31 81.94 23.13 20.82
CA GLU A 31 80.80 23.84 20.21
C GLU A 31 80.03 22.94 19.22
N GLU A 32 80.75 22.24 18.33
CA GLU A 32 80.15 21.30 17.37
C GLU A 32 79.44 20.14 18.08
N LEU A 33 80.03 19.60 19.15
CA LEU A 33 79.42 18.58 19.99
C LEU A 33 78.14 19.09 20.67
N GLY A 34 78.15 20.33 21.14
CA GLY A 34 76.98 21.00 21.69
C GLY A 34 75.85 21.13 20.68
N SER A 35 76.17 21.59 19.46
CA SER A 35 75.22 21.72 18.35
C SER A 35 74.59 20.38 17.98
N LEU A 36 75.41 19.34 17.75
CA LEU A 36 74.94 18.01 17.40
C LEU A 36 74.00 17.41 18.44
N LYS A 37 74.29 17.63 19.74
CA LYS A 37 73.43 17.19 20.84
C LYS A 37 72.06 17.90 20.82
N THR A 38 72.02 19.17 20.45
CA THR A 38 70.74 19.90 20.31
C THR A 38 69.94 19.42 19.11
N ASP A 39 70.59 19.19 17.98
CA ASP A 39 69.93 18.71 16.76
C ASP A 39 69.38 17.29 16.94
N TYR A 40 70.13 16.40 17.60
CA TYR A 40 69.66 15.06 17.95
C TYR A 40 68.40 15.10 18.85
N LYS A 41 68.38 15.98 19.86
CA LYS A 41 67.21 16.15 20.73
C LYS A 41 65.99 16.67 19.95
N LYS A 42 66.18 17.65 19.06
CA LYS A 42 65.12 18.16 18.17
C LYS A 42 64.58 17.04 17.28
N LEU A 43 65.45 16.27 16.64
CA LEU A 43 65.05 15.16 15.77
C LEU A 43 64.21 14.12 16.53
N ARG A 44 64.65 13.71 17.72
CA ARG A 44 63.91 12.75 18.56
C ARG A 44 62.53 13.26 18.99
N LEU A 45 62.42 14.56 19.29
CA LEU A 45 61.14 15.20 19.59
C LEU A 45 60.24 15.23 18.37
N SER A 46 60.75 15.62 17.19
CA SER A 46 60.01 15.62 15.94
C SER A 46 59.48 14.22 15.58
N MET A 47 60.28 13.17 15.76
CA MET A 47 59.83 11.78 15.56
C MET A 47 58.70 11.37 16.52
N ARG A 48 58.72 11.84 17.77
CA ARG A 48 57.62 11.59 18.72
C ARG A 48 56.36 12.35 18.32
N ILE A 49 56.50 13.62 17.95
CA ILE A 49 55.37 14.48 17.54
C ILE A 49 54.71 13.93 16.27
N ALA A 50 55.51 13.49 15.30
CA ALA A 50 55.01 12.87 14.06
C ALA A 50 54.43 11.45 14.27
N GLY A 51 54.40 10.93 15.50
CA GLY A 51 53.90 9.57 15.79
C GLY A 51 54.80 8.43 15.30
N LEU A 52 55.97 8.75 14.74
CA LEU A 52 56.98 7.78 14.28
C LEU A 52 57.74 7.11 15.43
N GLY A 53 57.57 7.59 16.67
CA GLY A 53 58.14 6.99 17.87
C GLY A 53 57.47 5.69 18.35
N LYS A 54 56.40 5.22 17.67
CA LYS A 54 55.71 3.97 18.00
C LYS A 54 56.62 2.76 17.75
N LYS A 55 56.47 1.72 18.58
CA LYS A 55 57.15 0.44 18.34
C LYS A 55 56.44 -0.33 17.22
N SER A 56 57.19 -1.13 16.45
CA SER A 56 56.65 -1.98 15.37
C SER A 56 55.45 -2.85 15.79
N GLU A 57 55.43 -3.31 17.04
CA GLU A 57 54.30 -4.08 17.59
C GLU A 57 53.00 -3.28 17.70
N GLN A 58 53.08 -1.99 18.06
CA GLN A 58 51.92 -1.10 18.14
C GLN A 58 51.34 -0.86 16.74
N TRP A 59 52.20 -0.60 15.75
CA TRP A 59 51.76 -0.48 14.35
C TRP A 59 51.07 -1.76 13.86
N ARG A 60 51.62 -2.93 14.18
CA ARG A 60 50.98 -4.21 13.81
C ARG A 60 49.64 -4.43 14.49
N ALA A 61 49.48 -3.96 15.73
CA ALA A 61 48.20 -4.03 16.44
C ALA A 61 47.16 -3.09 15.81
N GLU A 62 47.52 -1.84 15.53
CA GLU A 62 46.63 -0.86 14.90
C GLU A 62 46.19 -1.30 13.50
N ILE A 63 47.11 -1.84 12.68
CA ILE A 63 46.78 -2.37 11.35
C ILE A 63 45.79 -3.54 11.45
N ARG A 64 45.95 -4.42 12.45
CA ARG A 64 44.98 -5.51 12.67
C ARG A 64 43.62 -4.99 13.08
N GLU A 65 43.57 -4.04 14.01
CA GLU A 65 42.30 -3.46 14.46
C GLU A 65 41.56 -2.74 13.33
N GLU A 66 42.26 -1.97 12.50
CA GLU A 66 41.67 -1.31 11.33
C GLU A 66 41.23 -2.31 10.26
N LYS A 67 41.97 -3.42 10.09
CA LYS A 67 41.54 -4.51 9.22
C LYS A 67 40.26 -5.16 9.72
N ASP A 68 40.18 -5.47 11.01
CA ASP A 68 38.96 -6.04 11.62
C ASP A 68 37.77 -5.08 11.51
N LYS A 69 38.01 -3.75 11.61
CA LYS A 69 36.98 -2.73 11.36
C LYS A 69 36.53 -2.74 9.91
N ALA A 70 37.46 -2.79 8.96
CA ALA A 70 37.15 -2.85 7.53
C ALA A 70 36.32 -4.09 7.19
N ASP A 71 36.69 -5.26 7.71
CA ASP A 71 35.96 -6.51 7.51
C ASP A 71 34.53 -6.43 8.06
N ARG A 72 34.33 -5.79 9.22
CA ARG A 72 32.98 -5.55 9.76
C ARG A 72 32.15 -4.61 8.88
N TRP A 73 32.76 -3.58 8.30
CA TRP A 73 32.06 -2.68 7.39
C TRP A 73 31.69 -3.37 6.08
N GLU A 74 32.57 -4.21 5.55
CA GLU A 74 32.31 -5.03 4.37
C GLU A 74 31.11 -5.98 4.60
N GLN A 75 31.06 -6.66 5.75
CA GLN A 75 29.92 -7.51 6.10
C GLN A 75 28.61 -6.73 6.18
N LYS A 76 28.62 -5.54 6.81
CA LYS A 76 27.42 -4.68 6.88
C LYS A 76 26.98 -4.20 5.50
N PHE A 77 27.93 -3.87 4.63
CA PHE A 77 27.66 -3.46 3.27
C PHE A 77 26.96 -4.59 2.49
N GLN A 78 27.49 -5.81 2.56
CA GLN A 78 26.88 -6.99 1.93
C GLN A 78 25.50 -7.33 2.49
N GLU A 79 25.29 -7.19 3.81
CA GLU A 79 23.96 -7.37 4.42
C GLU A 79 22.97 -6.32 3.89
N MET A 80 23.39 -5.05 3.84
CA MET A 80 22.56 -3.96 3.33
C MET A 80 22.24 -4.16 1.84
N GLN A 81 23.21 -4.61 1.05
CA GLN A 81 23.02 -4.93 -0.35
C GLN A 81 21.97 -6.03 -0.55
N ARG A 82 22.07 -7.15 0.18
CA ARG A 82 21.07 -8.23 0.13
C ARG A 82 19.67 -7.75 0.51
N ARG A 83 19.56 -6.85 1.50
CA ARG A 83 18.28 -6.24 1.88
C ARG A 83 17.71 -5.35 0.77
N ASN A 84 18.55 -4.54 0.13
CA ASN A 84 18.13 -3.72 -1.00
C ASN A 84 17.65 -4.57 -2.17
N GLU A 85 18.39 -5.62 -2.53
CA GLU A 85 17.97 -6.56 -3.60
C GLU A 85 16.62 -7.21 -3.28
N ALA A 86 16.41 -7.62 -2.02
CA ALA A 86 15.12 -8.16 -1.59
C ALA A 86 13.98 -7.13 -1.67
N LEU A 87 14.25 -5.87 -1.30
CA LEU A 87 13.29 -4.77 -1.39
C LEU A 87 12.94 -4.45 -2.85
N GLU A 88 13.92 -4.38 -3.74
CA GLU A 88 13.71 -4.17 -5.18
C GLU A 88 12.83 -5.27 -5.78
N LYS A 89 13.09 -6.53 -5.42
CA LYS A 89 12.24 -7.64 -5.84
C LYS A 89 10.81 -7.49 -5.35
N SER A 90 10.62 -7.17 -4.06
CA SER A 90 9.27 -6.96 -3.49
C SER A 90 8.54 -5.77 -4.11
N LEU A 91 9.27 -4.71 -4.50
CA LEU A 91 8.71 -3.56 -5.20
C LEU A 91 8.24 -3.94 -6.61
N SER A 92 9.01 -4.75 -7.33
CA SER A 92 8.62 -5.25 -8.65
C SER A 92 7.38 -6.15 -8.57
N GLU A 93 7.32 -7.04 -7.58
CA GLU A 93 6.15 -7.90 -7.33
C GLU A 93 4.90 -7.08 -6.99
N ASN A 94 5.02 -6.10 -6.09
CA ASN A 94 3.93 -5.19 -5.73
C ASN A 94 3.44 -4.37 -6.93
N GLN A 95 4.36 -3.91 -7.78
CA GLN A 95 3.98 -3.15 -8.97
C GLN A 95 3.20 -4.02 -9.96
N LYS A 96 3.61 -5.29 -10.15
CA LYS A 96 2.87 -6.25 -10.96
C LYS A 96 1.48 -6.52 -10.39
N GLU A 97 1.37 -6.79 -9.09
CA GLU A 97 0.08 -7.04 -8.43
C GLU A 97 -0.86 -5.83 -8.56
N LYS A 98 -0.32 -4.61 -8.40
CA LYS A 98 -1.08 -3.38 -8.61
C LYS A 98 -1.65 -3.28 -10.02
N ASP A 99 -0.88 -3.67 -11.04
CA ASP A 99 -1.34 -3.64 -12.42
C ASP A 99 -2.41 -4.71 -12.69
N GLU A 100 -2.25 -5.93 -12.15
CA GLU A 100 -3.30 -6.97 -12.18
C GLU A 100 -4.60 -6.51 -11.49
N LEU A 101 -4.49 -5.80 -10.37
CA LEU A 101 -5.65 -5.25 -9.66
C LEU A 101 -6.36 -4.16 -10.46
N LYS A 102 -5.62 -3.31 -11.20
CA LYS A 102 -6.22 -2.34 -12.12
C LYS A 102 -7.00 -3.05 -13.22
N ASP A 103 -6.44 -4.09 -13.82
CA ASP A 103 -7.12 -4.86 -14.88
C ASP A 103 -8.42 -5.48 -14.36
N ARG A 104 -8.40 -6.06 -13.15
CA ARG A 104 -9.60 -6.58 -12.50
C ARG A 104 -10.63 -5.49 -12.21
N ALA A 105 -10.19 -4.31 -11.77
CA ALA A 105 -11.08 -3.17 -11.54
C ALA A 105 -11.77 -2.73 -12.84
N ILE A 106 -11.03 -2.67 -13.95
CA ILE A 106 -11.58 -2.35 -15.29
C ILE A 106 -12.63 -3.39 -15.69
N MET A 107 -12.34 -4.69 -15.53
CA MET A 107 -13.29 -5.77 -15.84
C MET A 107 -14.56 -5.70 -15.00
N LEU A 108 -14.43 -5.44 -13.69
CA LEU A 108 -15.57 -5.28 -12.79
C LEU A 108 -16.38 -4.05 -13.15
N GLU A 109 -15.75 -2.91 -13.45
CA GLU A 109 -16.45 -1.71 -13.90
C GLU A 109 -17.23 -1.96 -15.19
N GLY A 110 -16.64 -2.66 -16.15
CA GLY A 110 -17.30 -3.09 -17.38
C GLY A 110 -18.52 -3.98 -17.11
N SER A 111 -18.38 -4.99 -16.24
CA SER A 111 -19.47 -5.90 -15.85
C SER A 111 -20.60 -5.16 -15.12
N LEU A 112 -20.25 -4.22 -14.25
CA LEU A 112 -21.20 -3.42 -13.48
C LEU A 112 -21.96 -2.44 -14.39
N ARG A 113 -21.28 -1.84 -15.38
CA ARG A 113 -21.92 -1.07 -16.46
C ARG A 113 -22.85 -1.94 -17.28
N GLN A 114 -22.46 -3.16 -17.66
CA GLN A 114 -23.32 -4.09 -18.39
C GLN A 114 -24.57 -4.45 -17.59
N TYR A 115 -24.43 -4.83 -16.32
CA TYR A 115 -25.55 -5.11 -15.42
C TYR A 115 -26.49 -3.90 -15.30
N ARG A 116 -25.94 -2.70 -15.11
CA ARG A 116 -26.71 -1.45 -15.09
C ARG A 116 -27.39 -1.14 -16.43
N ASN A 117 -26.77 -1.46 -17.56
CA ASN A 117 -27.31 -1.18 -18.90
C ASN A 117 -28.35 -2.21 -19.36
N GLN A 118 -28.21 -3.48 -18.97
CA GLN A 118 -29.26 -4.51 -19.10
C GLN A 118 -30.53 -4.12 -18.32
N ASN A 119 -30.37 -3.17 -17.40
CA ASN A 119 -31.38 -2.36 -16.74
C ASN A 119 -32.80 -2.93 -16.78
N PHE A 120 -33.14 -3.51 -15.63
CA PHE A 120 -34.48 -3.66 -15.10
C PHE A 120 -35.43 -2.52 -15.48
N ALA A 121 -34.98 -1.29 -15.71
CA ALA A 121 -35.84 -0.20 -16.16
C ALA A 121 -36.68 -0.53 -17.41
N ILE A 122 -36.11 -1.17 -18.44
CA ILE A 122 -36.86 -1.53 -19.66
C ILE A 122 -37.82 -2.71 -19.38
N GLU A 123 -37.33 -3.73 -18.69
CA GLU A 123 -38.11 -4.92 -18.33
C GLU A 123 -39.25 -4.58 -17.35
N LEU A 124 -38.99 -3.75 -16.33
CA LEU A 124 -39.96 -3.20 -15.40
C LEU A 124 -40.99 -2.33 -16.12
N LYS A 125 -40.57 -1.51 -17.09
CA LYS A 125 -41.50 -0.70 -17.89
C LYS A 125 -42.44 -1.58 -18.71
N ALA A 126 -41.92 -2.63 -19.35
CA ALA A 126 -42.74 -3.61 -20.08
C ALA A 126 -43.70 -4.36 -19.15
N ASN A 127 -43.23 -4.81 -17.99
CA ASN A 127 -44.05 -5.47 -16.99
C ASN A 127 -45.13 -4.54 -16.42
N LEU A 128 -44.82 -3.26 -16.20
CA LEU A 128 -45.75 -2.25 -15.73
C LEU A 128 -46.86 -1.99 -16.77
N SER A 129 -46.51 -1.86 -18.05
CA SER A 129 -47.50 -1.77 -19.13
C SER A 129 -48.42 -3.00 -19.18
N LYS A 130 -47.88 -4.21 -18.98
CA LYS A 130 -48.67 -5.44 -18.95
C LYS A 130 -49.64 -5.48 -17.76
N ILE A 131 -49.23 -4.98 -16.59
CA ILE A 131 -50.11 -4.87 -15.41
C ILE A 131 -51.25 -3.89 -15.69
N GLU A 132 -50.97 -2.75 -16.32
CA GLU A 132 -51.98 -1.76 -16.68
C GLU A 132 -53.02 -2.34 -17.66
N GLU A 133 -52.58 -3.09 -18.67
CA GLU A 133 -53.47 -3.80 -19.60
C GLU A 133 -54.35 -4.84 -18.89
N MET A 134 -53.78 -5.62 -17.97
CA MET A 134 -54.54 -6.60 -17.19
C MET A 134 -55.56 -5.94 -16.28
N LYS A 135 -55.21 -4.80 -15.69
CA LYS A 135 -56.12 -4.01 -14.86
C LYS A 135 -57.32 -3.51 -15.66
N GLN A 136 -57.09 -2.98 -16.87
CA GLN A 136 -58.18 -2.55 -17.75
C GLN A 136 -59.11 -3.71 -18.13
N ARG A 137 -58.55 -4.90 -18.42
CA ARG A 137 -59.36 -6.10 -18.68
C ARG A 137 -60.17 -6.55 -17.47
N ILE A 138 -59.64 -6.41 -16.26
CA ILE A 138 -60.37 -6.72 -15.03
C ILE A 138 -61.57 -5.76 -14.89
N GLU A 139 -61.36 -4.45 -15.11
CA GLU A 139 -62.45 -3.46 -15.08
C GLU A 139 -63.54 -3.78 -16.13
N GLU A 140 -63.16 -4.13 -17.35
CA GLU A 140 -64.11 -4.58 -18.39
C GLU A 140 -64.91 -5.81 -17.95
N LEU A 141 -64.25 -6.82 -17.39
CA LEU A 141 -64.90 -8.03 -16.90
C LEU A 141 -65.84 -7.75 -15.71
N GLU A 142 -65.46 -6.86 -14.80
CA GLU A 142 -66.30 -6.44 -13.67
C GLU A 142 -67.59 -5.76 -14.17
N THR A 143 -67.49 -4.87 -15.16
CA THR A 143 -68.69 -4.22 -15.74
C THR A 143 -69.60 -5.23 -16.45
N ALA A 144 -69.02 -6.20 -17.16
CA ALA A 144 -69.77 -7.26 -17.82
C ALA A 144 -70.47 -8.18 -16.80
N LEU A 145 -69.78 -8.53 -15.72
CA LEU A 145 -70.35 -9.32 -14.62
C LEU A 145 -71.52 -8.59 -13.97
N GLN A 146 -71.38 -7.29 -13.66
CA GLN A 146 -72.44 -6.48 -13.08
C GLN A 146 -73.69 -6.42 -13.98
N ASN A 147 -73.49 -6.36 -15.30
CA ASN A 147 -74.57 -6.40 -16.27
C ASN A 147 -75.29 -7.76 -16.26
N CYS A 148 -74.55 -8.87 -16.26
CA CYS A 148 -75.12 -10.21 -16.15
C CYS A 148 -75.92 -10.40 -14.85
N GLU A 149 -75.40 -9.92 -13.72
CA GLU A 149 -76.12 -9.95 -12.43
C GLU A 149 -77.46 -9.20 -12.50
N ASN A 150 -77.49 -8.03 -13.15
CA ASN A 150 -78.72 -7.26 -13.31
C ASN A 150 -79.75 -7.99 -14.18
N GLN A 151 -79.29 -8.66 -15.25
CA GLN A 151 -80.15 -9.48 -16.10
C GLN A 151 -80.73 -10.68 -15.34
N ILE A 152 -79.90 -11.37 -14.54
CA ILE A 152 -80.34 -12.49 -13.70
C ILE A 152 -81.40 -12.01 -12.71
N LYS A 153 -81.15 -10.92 -11.97
CA LYS A 153 -82.13 -10.33 -11.04
C LYS A 153 -83.46 -10.00 -11.73
N HIS A 154 -83.41 -9.42 -12.95
CA HIS A 154 -84.62 -9.13 -13.71
C HIS A 154 -85.38 -10.40 -14.11
N LEU A 155 -84.67 -11.43 -14.56
CA LEU A 155 -85.26 -12.72 -14.91
C LEU A 155 -85.89 -13.42 -13.69
N GLU A 156 -85.23 -13.40 -12.53
CA GLU A 156 -85.76 -13.94 -11.27
C GLU A 156 -87.07 -13.25 -10.86
N VAL A 157 -87.14 -11.92 -10.96
CA VAL A 157 -88.37 -11.15 -10.69
C VAL A 157 -89.49 -11.56 -11.66
N ASN A 158 -89.17 -11.71 -12.94
CA ASN A 158 -90.15 -12.11 -13.95
C ASN A 158 -90.62 -13.56 -13.75
N GLU A 159 -89.71 -14.49 -13.41
CA GLU A 159 -90.03 -15.88 -13.10
C GLU A 159 -90.98 -15.95 -11.90
N ASN A 160 -90.71 -15.19 -10.83
CA ASN A 160 -91.58 -15.11 -9.66
C ASN A 160 -92.98 -14.60 -10.03
N ARG A 161 -93.07 -13.54 -10.84
CA ARG A 161 -94.35 -13.02 -11.33
C ARG A 161 -95.11 -14.05 -12.17
N ASN A 162 -94.42 -14.79 -13.04
CA ASN A 162 -95.02 -15.84 -13.85
C ASN A 162 -95.53 -17.00 -12.97
N LYS A 163 -94.78 -17.39 -11.93
CA LYS A 163 -95.22 -18.40 -10.95
C LYS A 163 -96.50 -17.96 -10.25
N GLU A 164 -96.59 -16.71 -9.80
CA GLU A 164 -97.80 -16.14 -9.18
C GLU A 164 -98.99 -16.14 -10.15
N GLN A 165 -98.80 -15.71 -11.41
CA GLN A 165 -99.86 -15.75 -12.42
C GLN A 165 -100.33 -17.18 -12.70
N LEU A 166 -99.41 -18.14 -12.78
CA LEU A 166 -99.72 -19.54 -13.00
C LEU A 166 -100.51 -20.11 -11.82
N HIS A 167 -100.16 -19.77 -10.58
CA HIS A 167 -100.96 -20.09 -9.40
C HIS A 167 -102.37 -19.48 -9.46
N TYR A 168 -102.50 -18.22 -9.87
CA TYR A 168 -103.80 -17.58 -10.05
C TYR A 168 -104.67 -18.32 -11.07
N PHE A 169 -104.14 -18.59 -12.26
CA PHE A 169 -104.88 -19.33 -13.30
C PHE A 169 -105.22 -20.76 -12.85
N GLN A 170 -104.31 -21.48 -12.20
CA GLN A 170 -104.59 -22.80 -11.65
C GLN A 170 -105.76 -22.79 -10.65
N ASN A 171 -105.81 -21.79 -9.76
CA ASN A 171 -106.92 -21.63 -8.83
C ASN A 171 -108.24 -21.28 -9.55
N GLN A 172 -108.16 -20.50 -10.64
CA GLN A 172 -109.31 -20.15 -11.47
C GLN A 172 -109.85 -21.36 -12.26
N PHE A 173 -108.99 -22.25 -12.73
CA PHE A 173 -109.39 -23.52 -13.33
C PHE A 173 -110.04 -24.45 -12.30
N ARG A 174 -109.42 -24.60 -11.11
CA ARG A 174 -109.98 -25.41 -10.02
C ARG A 174 -111.37 -24.95 -9.60
N SER A 175 -111.63 -23.64 -9.52
CA SER A 175 -112.95 -23.12 -9.17
C SER A 175 -113.98 -23.34 -10.28
N ARG A 176 -113.59 -23.22 -11.56
CA ARG A 176 -114.47 -23.56 -12.70
C ARG A 176 -114.77 -25.05 -12.79
N ASP A 177 -113.79 -25.90 -12.49
CA ASP A 177 -113.98 -27.35 -12.45
C ASP A 177 -114.92 -27.74 -11.31
N HIS A 178 -114.80 -27.14 -10.13
CA HIS A 178 -115.77 -27.29 -9.03
C HIS A 178 -117.19 -26.87 -9.43
N ILE A 179 -117.36 -25.70 -10.08
CA ILE A 179 -118.68 -25.25 -10.55
C ILE A 179 -119.25 -26.20 -11.61
N ARG A 180 -118.41 -26.74 -12.49
CA ARG A 180 -118.84 -27.73 -13.51
C ARG A 180 -119.23 -29.05 -12.85
N GLU A 181 -118.48 -29.53 -11.86
CA GLU A 181 -118.81 -30.73 -11.09
C GLU A 181 -120.14 -30.55 -10.33
N GLU A 182 -120.36 -29.41 -9.67
CA GLU A 182 -121.63 -29.09 -9.02
C GLU A 182 -122.81 -29.01 -10.00
N ALA A 183 -122.61 -28.43 -11.19
CA ALA A 183 -123.64 -28.35 -12.22
C ALA A 183 -123.99 -29.72 -12.84
N VAL A 184 -123.04 -30.67 -12.86
CA VAL A 184 -123.28 -32.04 -13.34
C VAL A 184 -124.01 -32.89 -12.30
N VAL A 185 -123.86 -32.59 -11.00
CA VAL A 185 -124.58 -33.27 -9.90
C VAL A 185 -126.04 -32.80 -9.76
N GLN A 186 -126.42 -31.67 -10.37
CA GLN A 186 -127.78 -31.11 -10.35
C GLN A 186 -128.68 -31.54 -11.54
N ILE A 187 -128.22 -32.45 -12.41
CA ILE A 187 -128.99 -33.10 -13.49
C ILE A 187 -129.40 -34.51 -13.03
#